data_AF-A0A6M1XQG1-F1
#
_entry.id   AF-A0A6M1XQG1-F1
#
_cell.length_a   1.000
_cell.length_b   1.000
_cell.length_c   1.000
_cell.angle_alpha   90.00
_cell.angle_beta   90.00
_cell.angle_gamma   90.00
#
_symmetry.space_group_name_H-M   'P 1'
#
loop_
_entity.id
_entity.type
_entity.pdbx_description
1 polymer ?
#
loop_
_entity_poly.entity_id
_entity_poly.type
_entity_poly.pdbx_seq_one_letter_code
_entity_poly.pdbx_strand_id
1 'polypeptide(L)' 'MKKEFSRVLLKNQSDEILILKDRPDTWNFPGGKQELGESALECAIREMKEELAVEITE' A
#
# COMPACT_ATOMS: atom_id res chain seq x y z
N MET A 1 16.43 -3.41 -14.53
CA MET A 1 15.74 -2.42 -13.67
C MET A 1 15.36 -3.11 -12.37
N LYS A 2 15.79 -2.58 -11.22
CA LYS A 2 15.40 -3.09 -9.90
C LYS A 2 13.90 -2.81 -9.70
N LYS A 3 13.14 -3.79 -9.23
CA LYS A 3 11.73 -3.59 -8.87
C LYS A 3 11.69 -3.20 -7.40
N GLU A 4 11.27 -1.99 -7.11
CA GLU A 4 11.06 -1.49 -5.75
C GLU A 4 9.56 -1.44 -5.46
N PHE A 5 9.19 -1.67 -4.22
CA PHE A 5 7.79 -1.78 -3.77
C PHE A 5 7.62 -1.02 -2.47
N SER A 6 6.46 -0.40 -2.32
CA SER A 6 6.00 0.17 -1.06
C SER A 6 4.89 -0.70 -0.48
N ARG A 7 4.84 -0.77 0.85
CA ARG A 7 3.79 -1.48 1.61
C ARG A 7 3.35 -0.61 2.77
N VAL A 8 2.06 -0.55 3.02
CA VAL A 8 1.47 0.33 4.03
C VAL A 8 0.86 -0.53 5.14
N LEU A 9 1.29 -0.31 6.39
CA LEU A 9 0.57 -0.81 7.55
C LEU A 9 -0.47 0.23 7.96
N LEU A 10 -1.74 -0.07 7.72
CA LEU A 10 -2.84 0.70 8.28
C LEU A 10 -3.35 0.01 9.54
N LYS A 11 -3.34 0.75 10.65
CA LYS A 11 -3.84 0.29 11.95
C LYS A 11 -5.10 1.08 12.30
N ASN A 12 -6.17 0.39 12.68
CA ASN A 12 -7.38 1.06 13.17
C ASN A 12 -7.25 1.43 14.66
N GLN A 13 -8.29 2.04 15.23
CA GLN A 13 -8.32 2.45 16.65
C GLN A 13 -8.33 1.27 17.63
N SER A 14 -8.60 0.05 17.15
CA SER A 14 -8.62 -1.18 17.93
C SER A 14 -7.30 -1.98 17.83
N ASP A 15 -6.24 -1.36 17.31
CA ASP A 15 -4.94 -1.99 17.05
C ASP A 15 -4.93 -3.13 16.01
N GLU A 16 -5.98 -3.24 15.19
CA GLU A 16 -6.04 -4.21 14.10
C GLU A 16 -5.37 -3.67 12.84
N ILE A 17 -4.68 -4.54 12.10
CA ILE A 17 -3.96 -4.19 10.87
C ILE A 17 -4.75 -4.63 9.65
N LEU A 18 -4.91 -3.74 8.68
CA LEU A 18 -5.52 -4.06 7.40
C LEU A 18 -4.59 -4.91 6.53
N ILE A 19 -5.12 -6.03 6.03
CA ILE A 19 -4.52 -6.87 5.00
C ILE A 19 -5.53 -7.09 3.86
N LEU A 20 -5.04 -7.14 2.63
CA LEU A 20 -5.87 -7.35 1.44
C LEU A 20 -5.69 -8.77 0.92
N LYS A 21 -6.77 -9.35 0.41
CA LYS A 21 -6.71 -10.62 -0.30
C LYS A 21 -6.26 -10.37 -1.73
N ASP A 22 -4.99 -10.63 -2.01
CA ASP A 22 -4.36 -10.44 -3.33
C ASP A 22 -4.82 -11.54 -4.30
N ARG A 23 -4.71 -12.80 -3.89
CA ARG A 23 -5.01 -13.99 -4.69
C ARG A 23 -5.72 -15.04 -3.83
N PRO A 24 -6.28 -16.12 -4.43
CA PRO A 24 -6.74 -17.27 -3.64
C PRO A 24 -5.66 -17.68 -2.64
N ASP A 25 -6.05 -17.76 -1.37
CA ASP A 25 -5.21 -18.14 -0.23
C ASP A 25 -3.97 -17.26 0.02
N THR A 26 -3.92 -16.05 -0.54
CA THR A 26 -2.80 -15.11 -0.34
C THR A 26 -3.31 -13.77 0.16
N TRP A 27 -2.69 -13.29 1.24
CA TRP A 27 -2.94 -11.98 1.83
C TRP A 27 -1.67 -11.13 1.77
N ASN A 28 -1.81 -9.82 1.55
CA ASN A 28 -0.71 -8.89 1.50
C ASN A 28 -1.08 -7.56 2.19
N PHE A 29 -0.09 -6.76 2.53
CA PHE A 29 -0.35 -5.37 2.90
C PHE A 29 -0.74 -4.57 1.65
N PRO A 30 -1.60 -3.56 1.79
CA PRO A 30 -1.85 -2.57 0.75
C PRO A 30 -0.54 -1.99 0.19
N GLY A 31 -0.53 -1.69 -1.10
CA GLY A 31 0.60 -1.07 -1.78
C GLY A 31 1.09 -1.87 -2.98
N GLY A 32 1.89 -1.22 -3.80
CA GLY A 32 2.32 -1.76 -5.08
C GLY A 32 3.75 -1.45 -5.42
N LYS A 33 4.01 -1.50 -6.73
CA LYS A 33 5.34 -1.31 -7.30
C LYS A 33 5.55 0.18 -7.49
N GLN A 34 6.74 0.66 -7.13
CA GLN A 34 7.14 2.03 -7.42
C GLN A 34 7.21 2.27 -8.93
N GLU A 35 6.64 3.38 -9.37
CA GLU A 35 6.77 3.88 -10.72
C GLU A 35 8.13 4.58 -10.93
N LEU A 36 8.47 4.87 -12.19
CA LEU A 36 9.77 5.46 -12.50
C LEU A 36 9.86 6.89 -11.93
N GLY A 37 10.81 7.11 -11.02
CA GLY A 37 11.04 8.41 -10.39
C GLY A 37 10.17 8.66 -9.17
N GLU A 38 9.33 7.71 -8.78
CA GLU A 38 8.47 7.78 -7.60
C GLU A 38 9.27 7.48 -6.33
N SER A 39 9.10 8.28 -5.27
CA SER A 39 9.60 7.96 -3.93
C SER A 39 8.74 6.88 -3.26
N ALA A 40 9.26 6.27 -2.19
CA ALA A 40 8.49 5.28 -1.44
C ALA A 40 7.18 5.83 -0.86
N LEU A 41 7.18 7.11 -0.44
CA LEU A 41 6.00 7.78 0.13
C LEU A 41 4.98 8.14 -0.95
N GLU A 42 5.41 8.68 -2.08
CA GLU A 42 4.52 8.98 -3.22
C GLU A 42 3.82 7.70 -3.71
N CYS A 43 4.58 6.59 -3.82
CA CYS A 43 4.03 5.28 -4.15
C CYS A 43 2.99 4.82 -3.14
N ALA A 44 3.27 4.95 -1.84
CA ALA A 44 2.32 4.57 -0.80
C ALA A 44 1.02 5.39 -0.90
N ILE A 45 1.11 6.71 -1.07
CA ILE A 45 -0.06 7.60 -1.19
C ILE A 45 -0.89 7.26 -2.42
N ARG A 46 -0.25 7.08 -3.59
CA ARG A 46 -0.93 6.70 -4.84
C ARG A 46 -1.67 5.37 -4.70
N GLU A 47 -0.98 4.34 -4.20
CA GLU A 47 -1.55 3.01 -4.07
C GLU A 47 -2.72 2.98 -3.07
N MET A 48 -2.68 3.75 -1.97
CA MET A 48 -3.81 3.80 -1.04
C MET A 48 -5.05 4.44 -1.67
N LYS A 49 -4.85 5.42 -2.56
CA LYS A 49 -5.93 6.02 -3.31
C LYS A 49 -6.51 5.04 -4.35
N GLU A 50 -5.66 4.29 -5.05
CA GLU A 50 -6.07 3.34 -6.09
C GLU A 50 -6.74 2.08 -5.52
N GLU A 51 -6.16 1.46 -4.50
CA GLU A 51 -6.64 0.17 -3.96
C GLU A 51 -7.79 0.34 -2.96
N LEU A 52 -7.77 1.41 -2.16
CA LEU A 52 -8.66 1.58 -0.99
C LEU A 52 -9.53 2.83 -1.05
N ALA A 53 -9.36 3.70 -2.06
CA ALA A 53 -9.99 5.02 -2.12
C ALA A 53 -9.75 5.88 -0.86
N VAL A 54 -8.57 5.73 -0.25
CA VAL A 54 -8.14 6.50 0.93
C VAL A 54 -7.10 7.53 0.51
N GLU A 55 -7.27 8.78 0.95
CA GLU A 55 -6.22 9.80 0.85
C GLU A 55 -5.39 9.83 2.14
N ILE A 56 -4.07 9.72 2.01
CA ILE A 56 -3.11 9.88 3.11
C ILE A 56 -2.49 11.27 3.00
N THR A 57 -2.50 12.00 4.10
CA THR A 57 -1.77 13.27 4.27
C THR A 57 -0.66 13.08 5.28
N GLU A 58 0.42 13.86 5.16
CA GLU A 58 1.47 13.98 6.18
C GLU A 58 0.96 14.73 7.43
#